data_AF-A0A964R707-F1
#
_entry.id   AF-A0A964R707-F1
#
_cell.length_a   1.000
_cell.length_b   1.000
_cell.length_c   1.000
_cell.angle_alpha   90.00
_cell.angle_beta   90.00
_cell.angle_gamma   90.00
#
_symmetry.space_group_name_H-M   'P 1'
#
loop_
_entity.id
_entity.type
_entity.pdbx_description
1 polymer ?
#
loop_
_entity_poly.entity_id
_entity_poly.type
_entity_poly.pdbx_seq_one_letter_code
_entity_poly.pdbx_strand_id
1 'polypeptide(L)'
;MSDEAFRPPGDCPVCGEFVPRKAVACAGCGASRDSGWNEEASVSGLDLPNDEEFDYDDFVAREFGQGRPKKPDRRRFWTVVGLVLILAMAASLLAVFRWH
;
A
#
# COMPACT_ATOMS: atom_id res chain seq x y z
N MET A 1 -19.10 16.33 -33.85
CA MET A 1 -19.30 14.92 -34.21
C MET A 1 -19.68 14.24 -32.91
N SER A 2 -20.81 13.55 -32.91
CA SER A 2 -21.75 13.43 -31.79
C SER A 2 -21.22 12.74 -30.52
N ASP A 3 -21.38 13.43 -29.38
CA ASP A 3 -21.19 12.97 -28.00
C ASP A 3 -22.26 11.94 -27.60
N GLU A 4 -22.15 10.70 -28.07
CA GLU A 4 -23.14 9.66 -27.75
C GLU A 4 -22.76 8.95 -26.43
N ALA A 5 -23.09 9.56 -25.29
CA ALA A 5 -22.95 8.90 -23.98
C ALA A 5 -23.74 7.59 -23.94
N PHE A 6 -23.08 6.50 -23.54
CA PHE A 6 -23.65 5.15 -23.44
C PHE A 6 -24.97 5.16 -22.63
N ARG A 7 -26.00 4.51 -23.18
CA ARG A 7 -27.30 4.31 -22.54
C ARG A 7 -27.66 2.82 -22.55
N PRO A 8 -27.99 2.23 -21.39
CA PRO A 8 -28.45 0.84 -21.34
C PRO A 8 -29.73 0.62 -22.17
N PRO A 9 -29.88 -0.57 -22.79
CA PRO A 9 -29.11 -1.78 -22.56
C PRO A 9 -27.90 -1.94 -23.48
N GLY A 10 -26.85 -2.62 -23.01
CA GLY A 10 -25.66 -2.93 -23.80
C GLY A 10 -24.45 -3.27 -22.93
N ASP A 11 -23.30 -3.53 -23.54
CA ASP A 11 -22.06 -3.84 -22.81
C ASP A 11 -21.44 -2.57 -22.25
N CYS A 12 -21.08 -2.59 -20.97
CA CYS A 12 -20.50 -1.45 -20.27
C CYS A 12 -19.18 -1.03 -20.94
N PRO A 13 -19.01 0.25 -21.34
CA PRO A 13 -17.78 0.71 -22.01
C PRO A 13 -16.54 0.70 -21.09
N VAL A 14 -16.72 0.55 -19.77
CA VAL A 14 -15.63 0.57 -18.79
C VAL A 14 -15.12 -0.84 -18.46
N CYS A 15 -16.01 -1.82 -18.28
CA CYS A 15 -15.64 -3.17 -17.84
C CYS A 15 -16.13 -4.29 -18.75
N GLY A 16 -16.97 -4.01 -19.75
CA GLY A 16 -17.52 -5.00 -20.69
C GLY A 16 -18.72 -5.80 -20.18
N GLU A 17 -19.15 -5.62 -18.94
CA GLU A 17 -20.31 -6.34 -18.38
C GLU A 17 -21.63 -5.87 -19.02
N PHE A 18 -22.57 -6.79 -19.26
CA PHE A 18 -23.88 -6.44 -19.82
C PHE A 18 -24.72 -5.62 -18.82
N VAL A 19 -25.18 -4.45 -19.26
CA VAL A 19 -26.01 -3.54 -18.46
C VAL A 19 -27.47 -3.64 -18.92
N PRO A 20 -28.42 -4.01 -18.03
CA PRO A 20 -29.82 -4.14 -18.40
C PRO A 20 -30.53 -2.79 -18.58
N ARG A 21 -31.70 -2.81 -19.26
CA ARG A 21 -32.51 -1.61 -19.47
C ARG A 21 -32.83 -0.91 -18.14
N LYS A 22 -32.76 0.42 -18.14
CA LYS A 22 -33.04 1.30 -16.99
C LYS A 22 -32.06 1.19 -15.80
N ALA A 23 -30.92 0.49 -15.96
CA ALA A 23 -29.88 0.53 -14.93
C ALA A 23 -29.30 1.95 -14.81
N VAL A 24 -29.10 2.41 -13.57
CA VAL A 24 -28.54 3.73 -13.27
C VAL A 24 -27.00 3.69 -13.27
N ALA A 25 -26.43 2.52 -12.95
CA ALA A 25 -25.00 2.26 -12.97
C ALA A 25 -24.72 0.79 -13.34
N CYS A 26 -23.50 0.49 -13.76
CA CYS A 26 -23.01 -0.86 -13.99
C CYS A 26 -22.83 -1.60 -12.66
N ALA A 27 -23.41 -2.80 -12.52
CA ALA A 27 -23.26 -3.61 -11.32
C ALA A 27 -21.85 -4.17 -11.12
N GLY A 28 -21.05 -4.28 -12.19
CA GLY A 28 -19.69 -4.80 -12.12
C GLY A 28 -18.67 -3.78 -11.62
N CYS A 29 -18.69 -2.55 -12.14
CA CYS A 29 -17.67 -1.53 -11.85
C CYS A 29 -18.22 -0.21 -11.29
N GLY A 30 -19.54 -0.04 -11.16
CA GLY A 30 -20.15 1.19 -10.65
C GLY A 30 -20.17 2.36 -11.64
N ALA A 31 -19.65 2.21 -12.85
CA ALA A 31 -19.70 3.25 -13.88
C ALA A 31 -21.14 3.65 -14.20
N SER A 32 -21.37 4.94 -14.37
CA SER A 32 -22.69 5.54 -14.62
C SER A 32 -22.60 6.65 -15.67
N ARG A 33 -23.74 7.29 -15.97
CA ARG A 33 -23.82 8.45 -16.89
C ARG A 33 -22.84 9.56 -16.53
N ASP A 34 -22.53 9.74 -15.25
CA ASP A 34 -21.71 10.85 -14.75
C ASP A 34 -20.24 10.44 -14.49
N SER A 35 -19.97 9.14 -14.38
CA SER A 35 -18.67 8.62 -13.89
C SER A 35 -17.97 7.63 -14.83
N GLY A 36 -18.56 7.28 -15.98
CA GLY A 36 -17.88 6.38 -16.93
C GLY A 36 -18.61 6.00 -18.21
N TRP A 37 -19.85 6.47 -18.41
CA TRP A 37 -20.61 6.24 -19.66
C TRP A 37 -20.60 7.45 -20.60
N ASN A 38 -19.79 8.47 -20.32
CA ASN A 38 -19.59 9.64 -21.17
C ASN A 38 -18.09 9.77 -21.52
N GLU A 39 -17.78 10.51 -22.58
CA GLU A 39 -16.38 10.66 -23.04
C GLU A 39 -15.52 11.43 -22.03
N GLU A 40 -16.09 12.40 -21.32
CA GLU A 40 -15.40 13.25 -20.32
C GLU A 40 -14.91 12.43 -19.11
N ALA A 41 -15.66 11.42 -18.71
CA ALA A 41 -15.37 10.53 -17.59
C ALA A 41 -14.26 9.51 -17.91
N SER A 42 -14.03 9.23 -19.20
CA SER A 42 -12.93 8.35 -19.62
C SER A 42 -11.55 9.00 -19.40
N VAL A 43 -11.50 10.34 -19.33
CA VAL A 43 -10.26 11.13 -19.23
C VAL A 43 -9.95 11.54 -17.79
N SER A 44 -10.95 11.58 -16.91
CA SER A 44 -10.80 12.09 -15.52
C SER A 44 -10.35 11.04 -14.49
N GLY A 45 -10.05 9.81 -14.92
CA GLY A 45 -9.73 8.70 -14.02
C GLY A 45 -8.31 8.67 -13.43
N LEU A 46 -7.40 9.54 -13.87
CA LEU A 46 -6.01 9.55 -13.40
C LEU A 46 -5.50 10.98 -13.19
N ASP A 47 -6.24 11.81 -12.46
CA ASP A 47 -5.66 12.99 -11.79
C ASP A 47 -4.87 12.53 -10.56
N LEU A 48 -3.96 11.58 -10.77
CA LEU A 48 -3.00 11.17 -9.77
C LEU A 48 -1.95 12.27 -9.74
N PRO A 49 -1.76 12.97 -8.60
CA PRO A 49 -0.64 13.91 -8.48
C PRO A 49 0.64 13.14 -8.80
N ASN A 50 1.48 13.75 -9.63
CA ASN A 50 2.78 13.22 -9.99
C ASN A 50 3.53 12.82 -8.71
N ASP A 51 4.37 11.79 -8.78
CA ASP A 51 5.06 11.16 -7.64
C ASP A 51 5.84 12.13 -6.73
N GLU A 52 6.05 13.38 -7.19
CA GLU A 52 6.76 14.45 -6.50
C GLU A 52 5.90 15.24 -5.49
N GLU A 53 4.57 15.20 -5.56
CA GLU A 53 3.68 16.02 -4.71
C GLU A 53 2.97 15.22 -3.59
N PHE A 54 3.03 13.88 -3.64
CA PHE A 54 2.38 13.01 -2.64
C PHE A 54 3.36 12.58 -1.53
N ASP A 55 3.29 13.25 -0.36
CA ASP A 55 4.04 12.85 0.84
C ASP A 55 3.39 11.65 1.52
N TYR A 56 3.92 10.46 1.23
CA TYR A 56 3.49 9.20 1.83
C TYR A 56 3.62 9.19 3.36
N ASP A 57 4.69 9.78 3.91
CA ASP A 57 4.93 9.76 5.35
C ASP A 57 3.95 10.71 6.09
N ASP A 58 3.61 11.88 5.52
CA ASP A 58 2.55 12.78 6.04
C ASP A 58 1.16 12.14 5.98
N PHE A 59 0.80 11.55 4.83
CA PHE A 59 -0.48 10.85 4.67
C PHE A 59 -0.66 9.73 5.71
N VAL A 60 0.38 8.92 5.91
CA VAL A 60 0.34 7.84 6.91
C VAL A 60 0.21 8.38 8.33
N ALA A 61 0.91 9.47 8.65
CA ALA A 61 0.85 10.08 9.97
C ALA A 61 -0.53 10.68 10.29
N ARG A 62 -1.18 11.27 9.29
CA ARG A 62 -2.48 11.94 9.40
C ARG A 62 -3.67 10.98 9.39
N GLU A 63 -3.69 9.99 8.49
CA GLU A 63 -4.83 9.07 8.33
C GLU A 63 -4.78 7.87 9.29
N PHE A 64 -3.58 7.35 9.57
CA PHE A 64 -3.42 6.13 10.36
C PHE A 64 -2.87 6.36 11.76
N GLY A 65 -2.96 7.60 12.25
CA GLY A 65 -2.48 8.12 13.53
C GLY A 65 -1.91 7.09 14.53
N GLN A 66 -0.69 7.39 14.99
CA GLN A 66 0.16 6.62 15.93
C GLN A 66 1.24 5.78 15.25
N GLY A 67 2.28 6.52 14.85
CA GLY A 67 3.70 6.18 14.80
C GLY A 67 4.08 4.71 15.03
N ARG A 68 4.71 4.16 13.99
CA ARG A 68 5.50 2.91 13.94
C ARG A 68 5.88 2.43 15.36
N PRO A 69 5.46 1.22 15.79
CA PRO A 69 5.83 0.70 17.10
C PRO A 69 7.33 0.82 17.28
N LYS A 70 7.75 1.46 18.39
CA LYS A 70 9.14 1.74 18.73
C LYS A 70 9.90 0.41 18.62
N LYS A 71 10.61 0.18 17.51
CA LYS A 71 11.29 -1.09 17.28
C LYS A 71 12.20 -1.30 18.49
N PRO A 72 12.09 -2.45 19.21
CA PRO A 72 12.98 -2.70 20.33
C PRO A 72 14.41 -2.52 19.83
N ASP A 73 15.24 -1.84 20.63
CA ASP A 73 16.60 -1.48 20.26
C ASP A 73 17.43 -2.75 20.06
N ARG A 74 17.36 -3.31 18.84
CA ARG A 74 17.99 -4.58 18.43
C ARG A 74 19.50 -4.52 18.65
N ARG A 75 20.07 -3.31 18.65
CA ARG A 75 21.48 -3.08 18.95
C ARG A 75 21.81 -3.46 20.40
N ARG A 76 20.98 -3.10 21.39
CA ARG A 76 21.20 -3.51 22.80
C ARG A 76 21.20 -5.03 22.96
N PHE A 77 20.25 -5.70 22.31
CA PHE A 77 20.19 -7.16 22.32
C PHE A 77 21.49 -7.78 21.78
N TRP A 78 21.94 -7.34 20.60
CA TRP A 78 23.18 -7.86 20.02
C TRP A 78 24.44 -7.47 20.79
N THR A 79 24.47 -6.31 21.44
CA THR A 79 25.57 -5.94 22.33
C THR A 79 25.67 -6.90 23.52
N VAL A 80 24.55 -7.23 24.17
CA VAL A 80 24.55 -8.17 25.30
C VAL A 80 24.98 -9.56 24.85
N VAL A 81 24.44 -10.05 23.72
CA VAL A 81 24.82 -11.36 23.16
C VAL A 81 26.31 -11.41 22.85
N GLY A 82 26.86 -10.39 22.19
CA GLY A 82 28.29 -10.31 21.88
C GLY A 82 29.16 -10.30 23.13
N LEU A 83 28.75 -9.54 24.16
CA LEU A 83 29.48 -9.43 25.42
C LEU A 83 29.49 -10.77 26.18
N VAL A 84 28.36 -11.48 26.23
CA VAL A 84 28.26 -12.83 26.83
C VAL A 84 29.16 -13.82 26.10
N LEU A 85 29.17 -13.81 24.76
CA LEU A 85 30.02 -14.70 23.96
C LEU A 85 31.52 -14.44 24.22
N ILE A 86 31.93 -13.17 24.30
CA ILE A 86 33.31 -12.80 24.59
C ILE A 86 33.73 -13.28 25.99
N LEU A 87 32.88 -13.09 27.00
CA LEU A 87 33.16 -13.55 28.36
C LEU A 87 33.23 -15.09 28.44
N ALA A 88 32.35 -15.80 27.75
CA ALA A 88 32.40 -17.26 27.67
C ALA A 88 33.70 -17.75 27.01
N MET A 89 34.13 -17.09 25.93
CA MET A 89 35.41 -17.40 25.27
C MET A 89 36.60 -17.14 26.21
N ALA A 90 36.65 -15.98 26.85
CA ALA A 90 37.71 -15.64 27.80
C ALA A 90 37.76 -16.64 28.98
N ALA A 91 36.60 -16.98 29.55
CA ALA A 91 36.51 -17.97 30.63
C ALA A 91 37.00 -19.35 30.18
N SER A 92 36.66 -19.78 28.96
CA SER A 92 37.12 -21.05 28.42
C SER A 92 38.65 -21.08 28.24
N LEU A 93 39.24 -20.00 27.75
CA LEU A 93 40.69 -19.88 27.58
C LEU A 93 41.41 -19.89 28.94
N LEU A 94 40.87 -19.16 29.92
CA LEU A 94 41.41 -19.16 31.28
C LEU A 94 41.28 -20.53 31.96
N ALA A 95 40.18 -21.24 31.74
CA ALA A 95 39.98 -22.59 32.27
C ALA A 95 40.96 -23.59 31.65
N VAL A 96 41.17 -23.53 30.32
CA VAL A 96 42.16 -24.36 29.61
C VAL A 96 43.58 -24.03 30.07
N PHE A 97 43.92 -22.76 30.19
CA PHE A 97 45.24 -22.32 30.65
C PHE A 97 45.53 -22.64 32.13
N ARG A 98 44.49 -22.73 32.96
CA ARG A 98 44.62 -23.19 34.37
C ARG A 98 44.77 -24.70 34.51
N TRP A 99 44.40 -25.46 33.50
CA TRP A 99 44.44 -26.93 33.52
C TRP A 99 45.68 -27.51 32.85
N HIS A 100 46.49 -26.66 32.22
CA HIS A 100 47.70 -27.01 31.49
C HIS A 100 48.94 -26.53 32.24
#